data_AF-A0A537SZB8-F1
#
_entry.id   AF-A0A537SZB8-F1
#
_cell.length_a   1.000
_cell.length_b   1.000
_cell.length_c   1.000
_cell.angle_alpha   90.00
_cell.angle_beta   90.00
_cell.angle_gamma   90.00
#
_symmetry.space_group_name_H-M   'P 1'
#
loop_
_entity.id
_entity.type
_entity.pdbx_description
1 polymer ?
#
loop_
_entity_poly.entity_id
_entity_poly.type
_entity_poly.pdbx_seq_one_letter_code
_entity_poly.pdbx_strand_id
1 'polypeptide(L)'
;MDRRRFIRSVSLAGAGAALAGSQHLAWADADFAATTKRFSAQRWALDNIVRANGIDWDQPRSIYLSAPCGVEANADFAAIRARVQKMADIGPAFESTAQRREAKARAAETEGNLITARDNWYMAAIHYGAAEWPYDDSGKRHIALHEK
;
A
#
# COMPACT_ATOMS: atom_id res chain seq x y z
N MET A 1 -4.03 -26.61 40.26
CA MET A 1 -3.97 -25.56 39.21
C MET A 1 -5.20 -24.69 39.34
N ASP A 2 -5.03 -23.42 39.72
CA ASP A 2 -6.14 -22.50 39.98
C ASP A 2 -6.08 -21.29 39.02
N ARG A 3 -7.18 -21.07 38.29
CA ARG A 3 -7.32 -20.23 37.09
C ARG A 3 -7.68 -18.76 37.40
N ARG A 4 -7.44 -18.27 38.62
CA ARG A 4 -8.02 -16.99 39.11
C ARG A 4 -7.03 -15.90 39.52
N ARG A 5 -5.76 -15.97 39.12
CA ARG A 5 -4.73 -15.02 39.60
C ARG A 5 -4.19 -14.00 38.59
N PHE A 6 -4.76 -13.85 37.39
CA PHE A 6 -4.13 -13.00 36.36
C PHE A 6 -4.78 -11.62 36.12
N ILE A 7 -5.73 -11.15 36.93
CA ILE A 7 -6.30 -9.80 36.71
C ILE A 7 -6.49 -9.06 38.04
N ARG A 8 -5.62 -8.06 38.27
CA ARG A 8 -5.71 -6.83 39.09
C ARG A 8 -4.28 -6.26 39.12
N SER A 9 -3.96 -5.01 38.84
CA SER A 9 -4.72 -3.76 38.72
C SER A 9 -3.70 -2.69 38.31
N VAL A 10 -4.01 -1.83 37.34
CA VAL A 10 -3.41 -0.49 37.27
C VAL A 10 -4.55 0.50 37.27
N SER A 11 -4.75 1.13 38.41
CA SER A 11 -5.61 2.28 38.57
C SER A 11 -4.91 3.49 37.95
N LEU A 12 -5.33 3.91 36.75
CA LEU A 12 -4.99 5.22 36.21
C LEU A 12 -6.13 6.18 36.53
N ALA A 13 -5.94 6.88 37.64
CA ALA A 13 -6.68 8.09 37.96
C ALA A 13 -6.16 9.24 37.09
N GLY A 14 -7.08 10.02 36.53
CA GLY A 14 -6.88 11.44 36.27
C GLY A 14 -6.35 11.84 34.90
N ALA A 15 -7.14 12.70 34.25
CA ALA A 15 -6.76 13.69 33.24
C ALA A 15 -6.17 13.17 31.92
N GLY A 16 -7.01 13.08 30.88
CA GLY A 16 -6.54 12.75 29.54
C GLY A 16 -7.51 13.03 28.40
N ALA A 17 -8.46 13.96 28.56
CA ALA A 17 -9.31 14.41 27.45
C ALA A 17 -8.53 15.14 26.33
N ALA A 18 -7.20 15.23 26.43
CA ALA A 18 -6.30 15.85 25.46
C ALA A 18 -5.39 14.85 24.70
N LEU A 19 -5.59 13.53 24.83
CA LEU A 19 -4.70 12.53 24.19
C LEU A 19 -5.15 12.06 22.80
N ALA A 20 -6.31 12.51 22.30
CA ALA A 20 -6.79 12.07 20.98
C ALA A 20 -5.99 12.69 19.81
N GLY A 21 -5.39 13.87 20.00
CA GLY A 21 -4.63 14.56 18.94
C GLY A 21 -3.17 14.14 18.81
N SER A 22 -2.58 13.55 19.86
CA SER A 22 -1.13 13.27 19.92
C SER A 22 -0.76 11.83 19.54
N GLN A 23 -1.73 10.92 19.44
CA GLN A 23 -1.45 9.51 19.13
C GLN A 23 -1.20 9.25 17.64
N HIS A 24 -1.79 10.05 16.74
CA HIS A 24 -1.59 9.88 15.29
C HIS A 24 -0.18 10.22 14.81
N LEU A 25 0.53 11.13 15.49
CA LEU A 25 1.88 11.56 15.11
C LEU A 25 2.98 10.59 15.61
N ALA A 26 2.77 9.91 16.74
CA ALA A 26 3.80 9.09 17.36
C ALA A 26 4.13 7.78 16.60
N TRP A 27 3.24 7.30 15.72
CA TRP A 27 3.50 6.11 14.90
C TRP A 27 4.26 6.42 13.61
N ALA A 28 4.21 7.66 13.13
CA ALA A 28 4.88 8.08 11.90
C ALA A 28 6.41 8.24 12.06
N ASP A 29 6.88 8.49 13.29
CA ASP A 29 8.30 8.72 13.61
C ASP A 29 9.07 7.46 14.04
N ALA A 30 8.41 6.30 14.12
CA ALA A 30 9.11 5.05 14.39
C ALA A 30 9.81 4.58 13.11
N ASP A 31 11.14 4.79 13.02
CA ASP A 31 12.01 4.25 11.95
C ASP A 31 11.96 2.70 11.85
N PHE A 32 11.28 2.03 12.79
CA PHE A 32 10.86 0.65 12.71
C PHE A 32 9.37 0.56 12.98
N ALA A 33 8.57 0.47 11.92
CA ALA A 33 7.17 0.12 12.06
C ALA A 33 7.06 -1.31 12.62
N ALA A 34 6.02 -1.57 13.42
CA ALA A 34 5.88 -2.80 14.17
C ALA A 34 5.71 -4.02 13.24
N THR A 35 6.79 -4.75 12.97
CA THR A 35 6.78 -5.97 12.14
C THR A 35 6.88 -7.24 12.97
N THR A 36 6.30 -8.34 12.47
CA THR A 36 6.41 -9.65 13.10
C THR A 36 7.76 -10.28 12.75
N LYS A 37 8.66 -10.44 13.73
CA LYS A 37 10.03 -10.97 13.53
C LYS A 37 10.11 -12.22 12.64
N ARG A 38 9.18 -13.18 12.81
CA ARG A 38 9.13 -14.40 12.00
C ARG A 38 8.80 -14.12 10.53
N PHE A 39 7.86 -13.20 10.28
CA PHE A 39 7.47 -12.81 8.93
C PHE A 39 8.64 -12.17 8.19
N SER A 40 9.35 -11.24 8.83
CA SER A 40 10.55 -10.62 8.25
C SER A 40 11.64 -11.65 7.95
N ALA A 41 11.90 -12.58 8.88
CA ALA A 41 12.88 -13.64 8.70
C ALA A 41 12.52 -14.66 7.59
N GLN A 42 11.23 -14.82 7.30
CA GLN A 42 10.70 -15.75 6.29
C GLN A 42 10.28 -15.05 4.98
N ARG A 43 10.60 -13.76 4.80
CA ARG A 43 10.24 -12.98 3.60
C ARG A 43 10.75 -13.62 2.31
N TRP A 44 11.91 -14.29 2.37
CA TRP A 44 12.50 -15.02 1.25
C TRP A 44 11.57 -16.10 0.65
N ALA A 45 10.72 -16.72 1.49
CA ALA A 45 9.79 -17.76 1.03
C ALA A 45 8.70 -17.14 0.15
N LEU A 46 8.18 -15.98 0.54
CA LEU A 46 7.23 -15.22 -0.29
C LEU A 46 7.86 -14.72 -1.58
N ASP A 47 9.10 -14.23 -1.52
CA ASP A 47 9.80 -13.77 -2.72
C ASP A 47 10.00 -14.91 -3.74
N ASN A 48 10.28 -16.13 -3.27
CA ASN A 48 10.35 -17.30 -4.16
C ASN A 48 8.99 -17.68 -4.74
N ILE A 49 7.90 -17.56 -3.98
CA ILE A 49 6.53 -17.77 -4.47
C ILE A 49 6.18 -16.73 -5.54
N VAL A 50 6.45 -15.45 -5.29
CA VAL A 50 6.22 -14.35 -6.26
C VAL A 50 7.02 -14.60 -7.54
N ARG A 51 8.28 -15.02 -7.42
CA ARG A 51 9.10 -15.34 -8.60
C ARG A 51 8.53 -16.50 -9.42
N ALA A 52 7.99 -17.53 -8.76
CA ALA A 52 7.47 -18.73 -9.43
C ALA A 52 6.06 -18.53 -10.01
N ASN A 53 5.19 -17.79 -9.31
CA ASN A 53 3.76 -17.70 -9.61
C ASN A 53 3.35 -16.31 -10.12
N GLY A 54 4.24 -15.32 -10.02
CA GLY A 54 3.95 -13.93 -10.33
C GLY A 54 3.32 -13.16 -9.17
N ILE A 55 2.95 -11.91 -9.45
CA ILE A 55 2.39 -10.98 -8.47
C ILE A 55 1.07 -11.47 -7.86
N ASP A 56 0.22 -12.17 -8.61
CA ASP A 56 -1.11 -12.61 -8.17
C ASP A 56 -1.10 -13.91 -7.35
N TRP A 57 -0.02 -14.17 -6.61
CA TRP A 57 0.17 -15.41 -5.84
C TRP A 57 -0.84 -15.58 -4.70
N ASP A 58 -1.32 -14.49 -4.10
CA ASP A 58 -2.26 -14.49 -2.99
C ASP A 58 -3.71 -14.42 -3.47
N GLN A 59 -3.96 -13.54 -4.43
CA GLN A 59 -5.25 -13.24 -5.01
C GLN A 59 -5.01 -12.70 -6.44
N PRO A 60 -6.00 -12.81 -7.35
CA PRO A 60 -5.93 -12.20 -8.68
C PRO A 60 -6.07 -10.66 -8.65
N ARG A 61 -5.28 -9.99 -7.80
CA ARG A 61 -5.39 -8.56 -7.47
C ARG A 61 -5.12 -7.66 -8.66
N SER A 62 -4.08 -7.95 -9.42
CA SER A 62 -3.82 -7.18 -10.64
C SER A 62 -4.94 -7.33 -11.68
N ILE A 63 -5.69 -8.43 -11.65
CA ILE A 63 -6.82 -8.66 -12.57
C ILE A 63 -8.02 -7.82 -12.16
N TYR A 64 -8.48 -7.92 -10.90
CA TYR A 64 -9.66 -7.15 -10.48
C TYR A 64 -9.39 -5.65 -10.34
N LEU A 65 -8.13 -5.23 -10.09
CA LEU A 65 -7.76 -3.81 -10.13
C LEU A 65 -7.71 -3.24 -11.57
N SER A 66 -7.42 -4.08 -12.56
CA SER A 66 -7.41 -3.66 -13.96
C SER A 66 -8.82 -3.48 -14.54
N ALA A 67 -9.79 -4.26 -14.05
CA ALA A 67 -11.17 -4.24 -14.53
C ALA A 67 -11.81 -2.84 -14.57
N PRO A 68 -11.76 -2.01 -13.49
CA PRO A 68 -12.36 -0.68 -13.53
C PRO A 68 -11.57 0.34 -14.37
N CYS A 69 -10.30 0.08 -14.69
CA CYS A 69 -9.44 1.02 -15.41
C CYS A 69 -9.66 1.01 -16.94
N GLY A 70 -10.41 0.04 -17.45
CA GLY A 70 -10.64 -0.12 -18.89
C GLY A 70 -9.41 -0.62 -19.66
N VAL A 71 -9.57 -0.77 -20.98
CA VAL A 71 -8.58 -1.43 -21.84
C VAL A 71 -7.25 -0.69 -21.94
N GLU A 72 -7.24 0.64 -21.72
CA GLU A 72 -6.02 1.45 -21.80
C GLU A 72 -5.00 1.09 -20.72
N ALA A 73 -5.46 0.64 -19.55
CA ALA A 73 -4.59 0.24 -18.45
C ALA A 73 -4.01 -1.18 -18.61
N ASN A 74 -4.46 -1.97 -19.60
CA ASN A 74 -3.99 -3.35 -19.80
C ASN A 74 -2.45 -3.43 -19.91
N ALA A 75 -1.85 -2.48 -20.64
CA ALA A 75 -0.40 -2.42 -20.80
C ALA A 75 0.33 -2.13 -19.48
N ASP A 76 -0.26 -1.32 -18.60
CA ASP A 76 0.31 -1.01 -17.29
C ASP A 76 0.38 -2.26 -16.41
N PHE A 77 -0.75 -2.97 -16.30
CA PHE A 77 -0.81 -4.19 -15.49
C PHE A 77 0.04 -5.32 -16.09
N ALA A 78 0.14 -5.43 -17.42
CA ALA A 78 1.04 -6.40 -18.05
C ALA A 78 2.51 -6.09 -17.72
N ALA A 79 2.91 -4.82 -17.79
CA ALA A 79 4.27 -4.39 -17.44
C ALA A 79 4.59 -4.63 -15.95
N ILE A 80 3.64 -4.37 -15.05
CA ILE A 80 3.81 -4.64 -13.61
C ILE A 80 3.99 -6.14 -13.35
N ARG A 81 3.13 -6.99 -13.94
CA ARG A 81 3.24 -8.45 -13.82
C ARG A 81 4.58 -8.98 -14.32
N ALA A 82 5.11 -8.42 -15.41
CA ALA A 82 6.41 -8.81 -15.94
C ALA A 82 7.58 -8.35 -15.05
N ARG A 83 7.45 -7.20 -14.40
CA ARG A 83 8.53 -6.59 -13.60
C ARG A 83 8.66 -7.15 -12.18
N VAL A 84 7.55 -7.50 -11.54
CA VAL A 84 7.54 -7.88 -10.12
C VAL A 84 8.09 -9.30 -9.94
N GLN A 85 9.16 -9.44 -9.15
CA GLN A 85 9.82 -10.73 -8.88
C GLN A 85 9.93 -11.06 -7.39
N LYS A 86 9.65 -10.09 -6.52
CA LYS A 86 9.62 -10.21 -5.07
C LYS A 86 8.63 -9.21 -4.48
N MET A 87 8.25 -9.39 -3.22
CA MET A 87 7.25 -8.54 -2.58
C MET A 87 7.66 -7.06 -2.53
N ALA A 88 8.94 -6.77 -2.35
CA ALA A 88 9.47 -5.42 -2.31
C ALA A 88 9.38 -4.67 -3.65
N ASP A 89 9.12 -5.37 -4.76
CA ASP A 89 9.00 -4.73 -6.08
C ASP A 89 7.58 -4.17 -6.33
N ILE A 90 6.57 -4.69 -5.63
CA ILE A 90 5.15 -4.40 -5.86
C ILE A 90 4.87 -2.90 -5.74
N GLY A 91 5.18 -2.32 -4.58
CA GLY A 91 4.91 -0.92 -4.26
C GLY A 91 5.57 0.02 -5.27
N PRO A 92 6.90 -0.06 -5.47
CA PRO A 92 7.60 0.75 -6.48
C PRO A 92 7.09 0.56 -7.91
N ALA A 93 6.66 -0.65 -8.31
CA ALA A 93 6.14 -0.90 -9.66
C ALA A 93 4.78 -0.23 -9.89
N PHE A 94 3.87 -0.34 -8.91
CA PHE A 94 2.57 0.31 -8.96
C PHE A 94 2.70 1.83 -8.86
N GLU A 95 3.49 2.34 -7.93
CA GLU A 95 3.67 3.78 -7.74
C GLU A 95 4.30 4.45 -8.96
N SER A 96 5.33 3.84 -9.56
CA SER A 96 5.94 4.37 -10.79
C SER A 96 4.90 4.47 -11.93
N THR A 97 3.94 3.56 -11.96
CA THR A 97 2.83 3.58 -12.92
C THR A 97 1.81 4.65 -12.57
N ALA A 98 1.48 4.80 -11.28
CA ALA A 98 0.61 5.86 -10.78
C ALA A 98 1.14 7.25 -11.15
N GLN A 99 2.42 7.51 -10.89
CA GLN A 99 3.09 8.76 -11.21
C GLN A 99 3.06 9.08 -12.72
N ARG A 100 3.24 8.07 -13.57
CA ARG A 100 3.12 8.22 -15.03
C ARG A 100 1.70 8.59 -15.46
N ARG A 101 0.68 7.97 -14.86
CA ARG A 101 -0.73 8.26 -15.13
C ARG A 101 -1.12 9.65 -14.63
N GLU A 102 -0.69 10.01 -13.42
CA GLU A 102 -0.85 11.35 -12.87
C GLU A 102 -0.21 12.42 -13.77
N ALA A 103 1.01 12.19 -14.27
CA ALA A 103 1.65 13.13 -15.19
C ALA A 103 0.85 13.33 -16.50
N LYS A 104 0.30 12.24 -17.06
CA LYS A 104 -0.61 12.31 -18.22
C LYS A 104 -1.90 13.07 -17.89
N ALA A 105 -2.46 12.85 -16.70
CA ALA A 105 -3.67 13.55 -16.26
C ALA A 105 -3.44 15.06 -16.20
N ARG A 106 -2.36 15.51 -15.56
CA ARG A 106 -1.97 16.92 -15.46
C ARG A 106 -1.71 17.56 -16.83
N ALA A 107 -1.06 16.83 -17.73
CA ALA A 107 -0.84 17.30 -19.11
C ALA A 107 -2.18 17.51 -19.83
N ALA A 108 -3.09 16.54 -19.75
CA ALA A 108 -4.42 16.64 -20.35
C ALA A 108 -5.25 17.80 -19.75
N GLU A 109 -5.16 18.07 -18.44
CA GLU A 109 -5.80 19.24 -17.82
C GLU A 109 -5.26 20.55 -18.38
N THR A 110 -3.94 20.63 -18.56
CA THR A 110 -3.28 21.82 -19.12
C THR A 110 -3.73 22.09 -20.56
N GLU A 111 -4.02 21.03 -21.31
CA GLU A 111 -4.53 21.10 -22.69
C GLU A 111 -6.06 21.29 -22.78
N GLY A 112 -6.78 21.30 -21.66
CA GLY A 112 -8.25 21.38 -21.63
C GLY A 112 -8.97 20.06 -21.96
N ASN A 113 -8.23 18.95 -22.06
CA ASN A 113 -8.74 17.61 -22.37
C ASN A 113 -9.30 16.90 -21.12
N LEU A 114 -10.39 17.44 -20.56
CA LEU A 114 -10.87 17.05 -19.22
C LEU A 114 -11.35 15.59 -19.09
N ILE A 115 -11.80 14.94 -20.18
CA ILE A 115 -12.18 13.52 -20.14
C ILE A 115 -10.93 12.66 -19.97
N THR A 116 -9.93 12.87 -20.83
CA THR A 116 -8.63 12.18 -20.76
C THR A 116 -7.93 12.41 -19.42
N ALA A 117 -8.04 13.64 -18.87
CA ALA A 117 -7.54 13.94 -17.55
C ALA A 117 -8.19 13.06 -16.47
N ARG A 118 -9.52 13.01 -16.43
CA ARG A 118 -10.28 12.22 -15.46
C ARG A 118 -9.96 10.73 -15.54
N ASP A 119 -9.86 10.18 -16.74
CA ASP A 119 -9.52 8.76 -16.94
C ASP A 119 -8.13 8.45 -16.39
N ASN A 120 -7.13 9.30 -16.66
CA ASN A 120 -5.78 9.10 -16.15
C ASN A 120 -5.68 9.35 -14.64
N TRP A 121 -6.45 10.29 -14.07
CA TRP A 121 -6.57 10.45 -12.62
C TRP A 121 -7.14 9.22 -11.94
N TYR A 122 -8.19 8.63 -12.52
CA TYR A 122 -8.79 7.41 -12.00
C TYR A 122 -7.81 6.24 -12.01
N MET A 123 -7.09 6.03 -13.12
CA MET A 123 -6.04 5.00 -13.21
C MET A 123 -4.91 5.26 -12.20
N ALA A 124 -4.49 6.52 -12.03
CA ALA A 124 -3.46 6.88 -11.07
C ALA A 124 -3.87 6.52 -9.64
N ALA A 125 -5.10 6.85 -9.24
CA ALA A 125 -5.64 6.53 -7.92
C ALA A 125 -5.66 5.01 -7.66
N ILE A 126 -6.12 4.21 -8.63
CA ILE A 126 -6.10 2.74 -8.53
C ILE A 126 -4.66 2.23 -8.33
N HIS A 127 -3.69 2.78 -9.07
CA HIS A 127 -2.30 2.39 -8.94
C HIS A 127 -1.65 2.85 -7.63
N TYR A 128 -2.00 4.03 -7.09
CA TYR A 128 -1.51 4.46 -5.77
C TYR A 128 -2.06 3.56 -4.65
N GLY A 129 -3.37 3.28 -4.64
CA GLY A 129 -3.93 2.33 -3.68
C GLY A 129 -3.35 0.93 -3.81
N ALA A 130 -3.04 0.49 -5.03
CA ALA A 130 -2.35 -0.79 -5.27
C ALA A 130 -0.89 -0.79 -4.78
N ALA A 131 -0.23 0.37 -4.78
CA ALA A 131 1.14 0.51 -4.30
C ALA A 131 1.26 0.33 -2.78
N GLU A 132 0.17 0.51 -2.03
CA GLU A 132 0.12 0.30 -0.58
C GLU A 132 0.18 -1.20 -0.19
N TRP A 133 -0.21 -2.08 -1.11
CA TRP A 133 -0.35 -3.52 -0.86
C TRP A 133 0.82 -4.21 -0.14
N PRO A 134 2.11 -4.02 -0.49
CA PRO A 134 3.18 -4.78 0.13
C PRO A 134 3.53 -4.32 1.55
N TYR A 135 2.98 -3.19 2.02
CA TYR A 135 3.28 -2.61 3.32
C TYR A 135 2.32 -3.17 4.37
N ASP A 136 2.87 -3.92 5.32
CA ASP A 136 2.16 -4.47 6.49
C ASP A 136 2.32 -3.56 7.73
N ASP A 137 2.77 -2.33 7.51
CA ASP A 137 3.22 -1.39 8.52
C ASP A 137 2.74 0.03 8.20
N SER A 138 2.86 0.98 9.12
CA SER A 138 2.52 2.40 8.89
C SER A 138 3.78 3.26 8.74
N GLY A 139 4.81 2.76 8.07
CA GLY A 139 6.04 3.50 7.84
C GLY A 139 5.85 4.71 6.91
N LYS A 140 6.85 5.60 6.89
CA LYS A 140 6.86 6.85 6.09
C LYS A 140 6.42 6.66 4.65
N ARG A 141 6.83 5.54 4.02
CA ARG A 141 6.47 5.27 2.62
C ARG A 141 5.01 4.90 2.44
N HIS A 142 4.45 4.06 3.31
CA HIS A 142 3.03 3.72 3.26
C HIS A 142 2.17 4.97 3.49
N ILE A 143 2.51 5.79 4.48
CA ILE A 143 1.81 7.06 4.75
C ILE A 143 1.86 7.98 3.52
N ALA A 144 3.04 8.14 2.90
CA ALA A 144 3.18 9.00 1.72
C ALA A 144 2.39 8.51 0.49
N LEU A 145 2.06 7.21 0.41
CA LEU A 145 1.16 6.67 -0.62
C LEU A 145 -0.30 6.90 -0.24
N HIS A 146 -0.65 6.71 1.04
CA HIS A 146 -1.99 6.93 1.56
C HIS A 146 -2.47 8.39 1.44
N GLU A 147 -1.54 9.34 1.45
CA GLU A 147 -1.83 10.77 1.27
C GLU A 147 -1.98 11.20 -0.20
N LYS A 148 -1.90 10.27 -1.16
CA LYS A 148 -2.11 10.54 -2.60
C LYS A 148 -3.57 10.51 -3.00
#